data_AF-A0A3R7S0J9-F1
#
_entry.id   AF-A0A3R7S0J9-F1
#
_cell.length_a   1.000
_cell.length_b   1.000
_cell.length_c   1.000
_cell.angle_alpha   90.00
_cell.angle_beta   90.00
_cell.angle_gamma   90.00
#
_symmetry.space_group_name_H-M   'P 1'
#
loop_
_entity.id
_entity.type
_entity.pdbx_description
1 polymer ?
#
loop_
_entity_poly.entity_id
_entity_poly.type
_entity_poly.pdbx_seq_one_letter_code
_entity_poly.pdbx_strand_id
1 'polypeptide(L)' 'MMTYREIQERAKKELGRTVKTCWIADVKRELGMTSRIAYNRKSSSKVVYPCPDGAVKQWLLKILKPN' A
#
# COMPACT_ATOMS: atom_id res chain seq x y z
N MET A 1 8.50 -11.73 0.02
CA MET A 1 7.67 -10.52 -0.16
C MET A 1 6.67 -10.49 0.98
N MET A 2 6.61 -9.40 1.75
CA MET A 2 5.68 -9.28 2.88
C MET A 2 4.23 -9.38 2.37
N THR A 3 3.49 -10.33 2.93
CA THR A 3 2.09 -10.59 2.58
C THR A 3 1.19 -9.47 3.08
N TYR A 4 -0.01 -9.34 2.51
CA TYR A 4 -0.98 -8.35 2.98
C TYR A 4 -1.30 -8.50 4.48
N ARG A 5 -1.35 -9.73 4.98
CA ARG A 5 -1.64 -10.04 6.39
C ARG A 5 -0.52 -9.58 7.30
N GLU A 6 0.74 -9.85 6.95
CA GLU A 6 1.90 -9.40 7.73
C GLU A 6 1.98 -7.87 7.80
N ILE A 7 1.66 -7.18 6.70
CA ILE A 7 1.61 -5.72 6.66
C ILE A 7 0.52 -5.17 7.61
N GLN A 8 -0.65 -5.80 7.64
CA GLN A 8 -1.74 -5.40 8.53
C GLN A 8 -1.40 -5.62 10.01
N GLU A 9 -0.84 -6.76 10.36
CA GLU A 9 -0.41 -7.06 11.74
C GLU A 9 0.67 -6.09 12.21
N ARG A 10 1.64 -5.77 11.34
CA ARG A 10 2.72 -4.84 11.68
C ARG A 10 2.22 -3.41 11.81
N ALA A 11 1.29 -2.98 10.95
CA ALA A 11 0.64 -1.69 11.10
C ALA A 11 -0.17 -1.59 12.41
N LYS A 12 -0.85 -2.67 12.81
CA LYS A 12 -1.57 -2.70 14.09
C LYS A 12 -0.61 -2.57 15.28
N LYS A 13 0.56 -3.20 15.22
CA LYS A 13 1.60 -3.10 16.26
C LYS A 13 2.30 -1.74 16.31
N GLU A 14 2.65 -1.17 15.16
CA GLU A 14 3.47 0.06 15.09
C GLU A 14 2.64 1.34 15.02
N LEU A 15 1.49 1.33 14.34
CA LEU A 15 0.62 2.49 14.15
C LEU A 15 -0.64 2.42 15.02
N GLY A 16 -0.91 1.31 15.71
CA GLY A 16 -2.14 1.10 16.46
C GLY A 16 -3.39 0.96 15.58
N ARG A 17 -3.23 0.85 14.25
CA ARG A 17 -4.35 0.84 13.28
C ARG A 17 -4.11 -0.14 12.14
N THR A 18 -5.18 -0.71 11.63
CA THR A 18 -5.13 -1.63 10.47
C THR A 18 -5.10 -0.84 9.17
N VAL A 19 -4.13 -1.15 8.31
CA VAL A 19 -4.05 -0.60 6.96
C VAL A 19 -4.97 -1.35 5.99
N LYS A 20 -5.63 -0.61 5.09
CA LYS A 20 -6.46 -1.23 4.05
C LYS A 20 -5.56 -1.81 2.94
N THR A 21 -6.01 -2.92 2.36
CA THR A 21 -5.34 -3.60 1.24
C THR A 21 -5.20 -2.69 0.02
N CYS A 22 -6.15 -1.77 -0.21
CA CYS A 22 -6.09 -0.79 -1.28
C CYS A 22 -4.88 0.15 -1.15
N TRP A 23 -4.49 0.55 0.06
CA TRP A 23 -3.32 1.42 0.29
C TRP A 23 -2.02 0.68 0.05
N ILE A 24 -1.95 -0.58 0.49
CA ILE A 24 -0.78 -1.44 0.24
C ILE A 24 -0.58 -1.64 -1.27
N ALA A 25 -1.65 -1.93 -1.99
CA ALA A 25 -1.61 -2.10 -3.45
C ALA A 25 -1.21 -0.79 -4.16
N ASP A 26 -1.66 0.36 -3.65
CA ASP A 26 -1.30 1.67 -4.21
C ASP A 26 0.19 1.98 -4.03
N VAL A 27 0.73 1.79 -2.82
CA VAL A 27 2.16 2.01 -2.55
C VAL A 27 3.05 1.01 -3.29
N LYS A 28 2.66 -0.27 -3.38
CA LYS A 28 3.39 -1.26 -4.20
C LYS A 28 3.44 -0.84 -5.68
N ARG A 29 2.40 -0.18 -6.18
CA ARG A 29 2.37 0.36 -7.54
C ARG A 29 3.25 1.60 -7.69
N GLU A 30 3.23 2.53 -6.74
CA GLU A 30 4.14 3.69 -6.72
C GLU A 30 5.60 3.26 -6.73
N LEU A 31 5.93 2.17 -6.04
CA LEU A 31 7.26 1.57 -6.02
C LEU A 31 7.58 0.71 -7.27
N GLY A 32 6.67 0.63 -8.25
CA GLY A 32 6.87 -0.17 -9.48
C GLY A 32 6.83 -1.69 -9.27
N MET A 33 6.41 -2.17 -8.08
CA MET A 33 6.42 -3.60 -7.72
C MET A 33 5.20 -4.37 -8.22
N THR A 34 4.22 -3.71 -8.82
CA THR A 34 3.05 -4.37 -9.43
C THR A 34 3.02 -4.12 -10.92
N SER A 35 3.28 -5.18 -11.70
CA SER A 35 3.20 -5.19 -13.16
C SER A 35 1.78 -5.38 -13.70
N ARG A 36 0.82 -5.83 -12.86
CA ARG A 36 -0.57 -6.07 -13.27
C ARG A 36 -1.49 -4.93 -12.87
N ILE A 37 -2.01 -4.22 -13.87
CA ILE A 37 -3.19 -3.38 -13.73
C ILE A 37 -4.38 -4.33 -13.51
N ALA A 38 -5.12 -4.15 -12.43
CA ALA A 38 -6.35 -4.91 -12.22
C ALA A 38 -7.32 -4.63 -13.38
N TYR A 39 -7.88 -5.68 -14.00
CA TYR A 39 -8.75 -5.61 -15.19
C TYR A 39 -9.90 -4.58 -15.04
N ASN A 40 -10.42 -4.40 -13.81
CA ASN A 40 -11.50 -3.46 -13.50
C ASN A 40 -11.05 -2.01 -13.26
N ARG A 41 -9.82 -1.62 -13.62
CA ARG A 41 -9.36 -0.21 -13.55
C ARG A 41 -9.46 0.46 -14.93
N LYS A 42 -10.41 1.39 -15.08
CA LYS A 42 -10.55 2.26 -16.27
C LYS A 42 -9.42 3.29 -16.45
N SER A 43 -8.55 3.49 -15.45
CA SER A 43 -7.41 4.40 -15.54
C SER A 43 -6.25 3.91 -14.69
N SER A 44 -5.06 3.88 -15.28
CA SER A 44 -3.79 3.59 -14.62
C SER A 44 -3.37 4.69 -13.64
N SER A 45 -3.98 5.88 -13.71
CA SER A 45 -3.46 7.12 -13.11
C SER A 45 -4.32 7.68 -11.98
N LYS A 46 -5.60 7.31 -11.88
CA LYS A 46 -6.50 7.82 -10.82
C LYS A 46 -6.70 6.78 -9.72
N VAL A 47 -6.22 7.10 -8.52
CA VAL A 47 -6.57 6.35 -7.31
C VAL A 47 -7.95 6.84 -6.85
N VAL A 48 -8.93 5.94 -6.77
CA VAL A 48 -10.31 6.28 -6.34
C VAL A 48 -10.34 6.73 -4.87
N TYR A 49 -9.41 6.25 -4.06
CA TYR A 49 -9.21 6.67 -2.68
C TYR A 49 -7.74 7.05 -2.50
N PRO A 50 -7.39 8.35 -2.40
CA PRO A 50 -6.04 8.74 -2.04
C PRO A 50 -5.68 8.08 -0.71
N CYS A 51 -4.43 7.60 -0.60
CA CYS A 51 -3.92 6.98 0.62
C CYS A 51 -4.17 7.94 1.80
N PRO A 52 -4.97 7.56 2.81
CA PRO A 52 -5.33 8.44 3.89
C PRO A 52 -4.17 8.56 4.85
N ASP A 53 -3.94 9.80 5.26
CA ASP A 53 -2.89 10.23 6.17
C ASP A 53 -1.47 9.88 5.74
N GLY A 54 -0.69 10.93 5.48
CA GLY A 54 0.71 10.84 5.08
C GLY A 54 1.54 9.89 5.97
N ALA A 55 1.24 9.79 7.27
CA ALA A 55 1.93 8.87 8.18
C ALA A 55 1.81 7.39 7.77
N VAL A 56 0.64 6.92 7.31
CA VAL A 56 0.46 5.53 6.84
C VAL A 56 1.24 5.30 5.56
N LYS A 57 1.17 6.27 4.63
CA LYS A 57 1.87 6.19 3.35
C LYS A 57 3.39 6.14 3.55
N GLN A 58 3.92 7.03 4.39
CA GLN A 58 5.36 7.07 4.71
C GLN A 58 5.81 5.76 5.37
N TRP A 59 5.00 5.20 6.26
CA TRP A 59 5.27 3.91 6.88
C TRP A 59 5.29 2.77 5.85
N LEU A 60 4.28 2.71 4.97
CA LEU A 60 4.21 1.71 3.89
C LEU A 60 5.41 1.83 2.94
N LEU A 61 5.81 3.05 2.57
CA LEU A 61 7.01 3.28 1.77
C LEU A 61 8.24 2.75 2.49
N LYS A 62 8.41 3.05 3.79
CA LYS A 62 9.56 2.60 4.58
C LYS A 62 9.66 1.06 4.66
N ILE A 63 8.54 0.35 4.82
CA ILE A 63 8.56 -1.12 4.94
C ILE A 63 8.63 -1.85 3.59
N LEU A 64 8.20 -1.20 2.49
CA LEU A 64 8.16 -1.81 1.15
C LEU A 64 9.32 -1.38 0.25
N LYS A 65 10.00 -0.27 0.53
CA LYS A 65 11.14 0.19 -0.27
C LYS A 65 12.32 -0.76 -0.05
N PRO A 66 12.87 -1.39 -1.10
CA PRO A 66 14.10 -2.16 -0.98
C PRO A 66 15.25 -1.18 -0.68
N ASN A 67 16.14 -1.58 0.22
CA ASN A 67 17.42 -0.88 0.45
C ASN A 67 18.30 -0.96 -0.79
#